data_AF-A0A7J7S9J0-F1
#
_entry.id   AF-A0A7J7S9J0-F1
#
_cell.length_a   1.000
_cell.length_b   1.000
_cell.length_c   1.000
_cell.angle_alpha   90.00
_cell.angle_beta   90.00
_cell.angle_gamma   90.00
#
_symmetry.space_group_name_H-M   'P 1'
#
loop_
_entity.id
_entity.type
_entity.pdbx_description
1 polymer ?
#
loop_
_entity_poly.entity_id
_entity_poly.type
_entity_poly.pdbx_seq_one_letter_code
_entity_poly.pdbx_strand_id
1 'polypeptide(L)'
;MDTFFQIVIYLGETIAQWRKAGYQDMPEYENFKHLLQAPLDDAQEILQARFPMPRYINTEHGGSQARFLLSKVNPSQTHNSLYAWGQETGAPILTDDVSLQVFMDHLKKLAVSSAS
;
A
#
# COMPACT_ATOMS: atom_id res chain seq x y z
N MET A 1 -2.19 -2.38 -5.90
CA MET A 1 -3.48 -2.04 -5.26
C MET A 1 -4.49 -1.73 -6.33
N ASP A 2 -5.67 -2.33 -6.23
CA ASP A 2 -6.78 -2.07 -7.14
C ASP A 2 -7.97 -1.51 -6.35
N THR A 3 -8.43 -0.31 -6.72
CA THR A 3 -9.58 0.39 -6.09
C THR A 3 -10.80 0.46 -7.01
N PHE A 4 -10.87 -0.42 -8.01
CA PHE A 4 -11.77 -0.35 -9.16
C PHE A 4 -11.46 0.83 -10.10
N PHE A 5 -11.45 2.06 -9.59
CA PHE A 5 -11.24 3.29 -10.39
C PHE A 5 -9.76 3.66 -10.57
N GLN A 6 -8.87 3.12 -9.74
CA GLN A 6 -7.42 3.35 -9.82
C GLN A 6 -6.66 2.05 -9.62
N ILE A 7 -5.64 1.84 -10.46
CA ILE A 7 -4.65 0.78 -10.32
C ILE A 7 -3.34 1.44 -9.90
N VAL A 8 -2.85 1.09 -8.71
CA VAL A 8 -1.64 1.67 -8.11
C VAL A 8 -0.59 0.58 -7.93
N ILE A 9 0.56 0.76 -8.55
CA ILE A 9 1.79 0.01 -8.28
C ILE A 9 2.66 0.86 -7.37
N TYR A 10 3.15 0.27 -6.28
CA TYR A 10 3.99 0.91 -5.29
C TYR A 10 5.29 0.13 -5.12
N LEU A 11 6.42 0.78 -5.36
CA LEU A 11 7.74 0.21 -5.08
C LEU A 11 8.19 0.62 -3.68
N GLY A 12 8.43 -0.37 -2.81
CA GLY A 12 9.03 -0.13 -1.50
C GLY A 12 10.43 0.49 -1.61
N GLU A 13 10.93 1.08 -0.52
CA GLU A 13 12.17 1.86 -0.51
C GLU A 13 13.36 1.10 -1.12
N THR A 14 13.65 -0.12 -0.65
CA THR A 14 14.75 -0.94 -1.13
C THR A 14 14.59 -1.32 -2.61
N ILE A 15 13.38 -1.68 -3.04
CA ILE A 15 13.11 -2.02 -4.45
C ILE A 15 13.29 -0.80 -5.35
N ALA A 16 12.83 0.38 -4.90
CA ALA A 16 13.02 1.63 -5.61
C ALA A 16 14.52 1.98 -5.75
N GLN A 17 15.31 1.78 -4.70
CA GLN A 17 16.77 1.95 -4.73
C GLN A 17 17.44 0.99 -5.71
N TRP A 18 17.12 -0.31 -5.67
CA TRP A 18 17.68 -1.30 -6.60
C TRP A 18 17.29 -1.04 -8.05
N ARG A 19 16.04 -0.60 -8.29
CA ARG A 19 15.58 -0.19 -9.62
C ARG A 19 16.40 0.99 -10.16
N LYS A 20 16.64 1.99 -9.32
CA LYS A 20 17.47 3.17 -9.65
C LYS A 20 18.94 2.81 -9.85
N ALA A 21 19.44 1.82 -9.13
CA ALA A 21 20.79 1.28 -9.28
C ALA A 21 20.97 0.44 -10.55
N GLY A 22 19.88 0.14 -11.29
CA GLY A 22 19.96 -0.58 -12.57
C GLY A 22 20.15 -2.08 -12.43
N TYR A 23 19.84 -2.68 -11.28
CA TYR A 23 20.05 -4.12 -11.07
C TYR A 23 19.23 -4.96 -12.04
N GLN A 24 18.07 -4.49 -12.51
CA GLN A 24 17.24 -5.21 -13.49
C GLN A 24 17.91 -5.39 -14.86
N ASP A 25 18.94 -4.62 -15.17
CA ASP A 25 19.64 -4.66 -16.47
C ASP A 25 20.85 -5.61 -16.43
N MET A 26 21.20 -6.10 -15.24
CA MET A 26 22.31 -7.04 -15.03
C MET A 26 21.83 -8.49 -15.24
N PRO A 27 22.58 -9.33 -15.98
CA PRO A 27 22.19 -10.71 -16.25
C PRO A 27 22.11 -11.57 -14.98
N GLU A 28 22.87 -11.24 -13.92
CA GLU A 28 22.82 -11.96 -12.64
C GLU A 28 21.50 -11.75 -11.87
N TYR A 29 20.75 -10.69 -12.20
CA TYR A 29 19.52 -10.30 -11.48
C TYR A 29 18.28 -10.36 -12.37
N GLU A 30 18.21 -11.33 -13.29
CA GLU A 30 17.02 -11.57 -14.13
C GLU A 30 15.73 -11.74 -13.28
N ASN A 31 15.84 -12.38 -12.11
CA ASN A 31 14.74 -12.50 -11.15
C ASN A 31 14.18 -11.14 -10.70
N PHE A 32 15.04 -10.13 -10.53
CA PHE A 32 14.61 -8.79 -10.14
C PHE A 32 13.87 -8.08 -11.28
N LYS A 33 14.31 -8.29 -12.53
CA LYS A 33 13.58 -7.81 -13.70
C LYS A 33 12.17 -8.41 -13.78
N HIS A 34 12.05 -9.72 -13.57
CA HIS A 34 10.74 -10.38 -13.52
C HIS A 34 9.86 -9.86 -12.39
N LEU A 35 10.43 -9.61 -11.20
CA LEU A 35 9.72 -9.03 -10.07
C LEU A 35 9.12 -7.64 -10.42
N LEU A 36 9.87 -6.81 -11.15
CA LEU A 36 9.39 -5.48 -11.57
C LEU A 36 8.33 -5.57 -12.68
N GLN A 37 8.43 -6.57 -13.57
CA GLN A 37 7.55 -6.71 -14.72
C GLN A 37 6.19 -7.33 -14.36
N ALA A 38 6.15 -8.33 -13.47
CA ALA A 38 4.93 -9.04 -13.07
C ALA A 38 3.76 -8.10 -12.71
N PRO A 39 3.90 -7.09 -11.84
CA PRO A 39 2.77 -6.20 -11.51
C PRO A 39 2.37 -5.28 -12.67
N LEU A 40 3.24 -5.01 -13.65
CA LEU A 40 2.91 -4.23 -14.84
C LEU A 40 2.02 -5.02 -15.78
N ASP A 41 2.34 -6.30 -15.98
CA ASP A 41 1.58 -7.21 -16.85
C ASP A 41 0.16 -7.43 -16.29
N ASP A 42 0.06 -7.74 -14.99
CA ASP A 42 -1.23 -7.89 -14.30
C ASP A 42 -2.07 -6.60 -14.37
N ALA A 43 -1.45 -5.43 -14.20
CA ALA A 43 -2.13 -4.15 -14.31
C ALA A 43 -2.64 -3.88 -15.73
N GLN A 44 -1.87 -4.27 -16.75
CA GLN A 44 -2.24 -4.10 -18.15
C GLN A 44 -3.44 -4.97 -18.53
N GLU A 45 -3.53 -6.20 -18.01
CA GLU A 45 -4.69 -7.07 -18.20
C GLU A 45 -5.97 -6.40 -17.66
N ILE A 46 -5.90 -5.85 -16.44
CA ILE A 46 -7.04 -5.16 -15.81
C ILE A 46 -7.45 -3.91 -16.59
N LEU A 47 -6.47 -3.13 -17.08
CA LEU A 47 -6.71 -1.90 -17.83
C LEU A 47 -7.45 -2.16 -19.15
N GLN A 48 -7.21 -3.31 -19.80
CA GLN A 48 -7.86 -3.69 -21.06
C GLN A 48 -9.28 -4.22 -20.86
N ALA A 49 -9.54 -4.91 -19.76
CA ALA A 49 -10.83 -5.55 -19.51
C ALA A 49 -11.87 -4.63 -18.84
N ARG A 50 -11.45 -3.59 -18.12
CA ARG A 50 -12.34 -2.81 -17.25
C ARG A 50 -12.91 -1.55 -17.92
N PHE A 51 -14.21 -1.32 -17.70
CA PHE A 51 -14.89 -0.08 -18.07
C PHE A 51 -15.60 0.58 -16.85
N PRO A 52 -15.46 1.90 -16.63
CA PRO A 52 -14.56 2.81 -17.33
C PRO A 52 -13.09 2.47 -17.08
N MET A 53 -12.20 2.83 -18.02
CA MET A 53 -10.76 2.55 -17.89
C MET A 53 -10.24 3.20 -16.59
N PRO A 54 -9.63 2.41 -15.69
CA PRO A 54 -9.14 2.94 -14.42
C PRO A 54 -7.90 3.80 -14.62
N ARG A 55 -7.69 4.76 -13.72
CA ARG A 55 -6.47 5.57 -13.70
C ARG A 55 -5.29 4.70 -13.26
N TYR A 56 -4.28 4.60 -14.13
CA TYR A 56 -3.03 3.92 -13.81
C TYR A 56 -2.04 4.84 -13.09
N ILE A 57 -1.45 4.35 -12.00
CA ILE A 57 -0.49 5.07 -11.17
C ILE A 57 0.67 4.13 -10.83
N ASN A 58 1.88 4.52 -11.21
CA ASN A 58 3.12 3.85 -10.79
C ASN A 58 3.91 4.81 -9.91
N THR A 59 4.20 4.41 -8.68
CA THR A 59 4.88 5.24 -7.68
C THR A 59 5.80 4.42 -6.79
N GLU A 60 6.55 5.10 -5.94
CA GLU A 60 7.58 4.51 -5.09
C GLU A 60 7.54 5.15 -3.71
N HIS A 61 8.31 4.59 -2.77
CA HIS A 61 8.50 5.17 -1.45
C HIS A 61 8.98 6.62 -1.54
N GLY A 62 8.34 7.51 -0.76
CA GLY A 62 8.58 8.95 -0.82
C GLY A 62 7.97 9.67 -2.04
N GLY A 63 7.40 8.94 -3.00
CA GLY A 63 6.76 9.52 -4.17
C GLY A 63 5.45 10.24 -3.85
N SER A 64 5.20 11.39 -4.49
CA SER A 64 3.99 12.20 -4.22
C SER A 64 2.67 11.48 -4.53
N GLN A 65 2.69 10.53 -5.47
CA GLN A 65 1.53 9.71 -5.83
C GLN A 65 1.32 8.52 -4.85
N ALA A 66 2.26 8.22 -3.95
CA ALA A 66 2.09 7.16 -2.95
C ALA A 66 0.91 7.43 -2.00
N ARG A 67 0.49 8.71 -1.85
CA ARG A 67 -0.71 9.09 -1.08
C ARG A 67 -2.00 8.40 -1.52
N PHE A 68 -2.11 8.00 -2.79
CA PHE A 68 -3.27 7.25 -3.29
C PHE A 68 -3.37 5.87 -2.62
N LEU A 69 -2.23 5.26 -2.30
CA LEU A 69 -2.17 4.04 -1.49
C LEU A 69 -2.35 4.36 0.00
N LEU A 70 -1.60 5.33 0.53
CA LEU A 70 -1.58 5.61 1.98
C LEU A 70 -2.95 6.05 2.53
N SER A 71 -3.79 6.68 1.71
CA SER A 71 -5.16 7.06 2.08
C SER A 71 -6.18 5.90 2.06
N LYS A 72 -5.77 4.71 1.58
CA LYS A 72 -6.65 3.53 1.44
C LYS A 72 -6.24 2.36 2.34
N VAL A 73 -5.06 2.41 2.94
CA VAL A 73 -4.60 1.41 3.89
C VAL A 73 -5.14 1.70 5.29
N ASN A 74 -5.33 0.64 6.06
CA ASN A 74 -5.73 0.77 7.46
C ASN A 74 -4.60 1.42 8.28
N PRO A 75 -4.86 2.50 9.04
CA PRO A 75 -3.86 3.15 9.88
C PRO A 75 -3.61 2.35 11.17
N SER A 76 -3.05 1.14 11.05
CA SER A 76 -2.71 0.29 12.20
C SER A 76 -1.57 0.89 13.05
N GLN A 77 -0.69 1.67 12.41
CA GLN A 77 0.33 2.49 13.06
C GLN A 77 0.17 3.93 12.57
N THR A 78 -0.02 4.86 13.52
CA THR A 78 -0.10 6.30 13.27
C THR A 78 1.01 7.05 14.00
N HIS A 79 1.10 8.36 13.75
CA HIS A 79 2.01 9.24 14.47
C HIS A 79 1.78 9.25 16.00
N ASN A 80 0.55 8.96 16.45
CA ASN A 80 0.19 8.88 17.87
C ASN A 80 0.65 7.57 18.53
N SER A 81 0.71 6.47 17.77
CA SER A 81 1.23 5.19 18.28
C SER A 81 2.74 5.06 18.19
N LEU A 82 3.40 5.92 17.40
CA LEU A 82 4.86 5.87 17.15
C LEU A 82 5.70 6.11 18.41
N TYR A 83 5.15 6.82 19.40
CA TYR A 83 5.82 7.12 20.68
C TYR A 83 5.63 6.03 21.75
N ALA A 84 4.82 5.00 21.47
CA ALA A 84 4.72 3.82 22.33
C ALA A 84 5.88 2.85 22.03
N TRP A 85 7.05 3.14 22.58
CA TRP A 85 8.19 2.23 22.80
C TRP A 85 8.35 1.04 21.83
N GLY A 86 9.19 1.21 20.79
CA GLY A 86 10.00 0.10 20.26
C GLY A 86 9.50 -0.69 19.05
N GLN A 87 8.53 -0.19 18.27
CA GLN A 87 8.14 -0.85 17.01
C GLN A 87 8.69 -0.12 15.77
N GLU A 88 9.87 -0.55 15.30
CA GLU A 88 10.53 -0.06 14.08
C GLU A 88 10.08 -0.78 12.78
N THR A 89 8.81 -1.17 12.63
CA THR A 89 8.41 -1.93 11.43
C THR A 89 7.11 -1.42 10.82
N GLY A 90 7.24 -0.37 10.00
CA GLY A 90 6.15 0.13 9.15
C GLY A 90 6.32 1.59 8.74
N ALA A 91 5.77 1.97 7.59
CA ALA A 91 5.61 3.37 7.25
C ALA A 91 4.34 3.89 7.96
N PRO A 92 4.46 4.77 8.98
CA PRO A 92 3.30 5.24 9.73
C PRO A 92 2.37 6.06 8.85
N ILE A 93 1.07 5.86 9.01
CA ILE A 93 0.05 6.64 8.30
C ILE A 93 -0.25 7.89 9.12
N LEU A 94 -0.01 9.06 8.53
CA LEU A 94 -0.28 10.35 9.15
C LEU A 94 -1.78 10.67 9.03
N THR A 95 -2.58 10.11 9.93
CA THR A 95 -4.01 10.38 10.05
C THR A 95 -4.46 10.27 11.52
N ASP A 96 -5.59 10.91 11.83
CA ASP A 96 -6.35 10.76 13.07
C ASP A 96 -7.51 9.76 12.93
N ASP A 97 -7.64 9.12 11.76
CA ASP A 97 -8.65 8.09 11.53
C ASP A 97 -8.48 6.88 12.46
N VAL A 98 -9.62 6.26 12.76
CA VAL A 98 -9.70 5.09 13.64
C VAL A 98 -9.18 3.86 12.91
N SER A 99 -8.24 3.14 13.51
CA SER A 99 -7.78 1.86 12.97
C SER A 99 -8.89 0.80 13.06
N LEU A 100 -8.86 -0.18 12.16
CA LEU A 100 -9.82 -1.29 12.17
C LEU A 100 -9.86 -2.01 13.52
N GLN A 101 -8.74 -2.09 14.24
CA GLN A 101 -8.69 -2.71 15.57
C GLN A 101 -9.55 -1.95 16.59
N VAL A 102 -9.37 -0.63 16.67
CA VAL A 102 -10.16 0.22 17.58
C VAL A 102 -11.64 0.17 17.22
N PHE A 103 -11.96 0.19 15.92
CA PHE A 103 -13.33 0.00 15.44
C PHE A 103 -13.92 -1.35 15.92
N MET A 104 -13.18 -2.44 15.73
CA MET A 104 -13.64 -3.78 16.12
C MET A 104 -13.79 -3.91 17.64
N ASP A 105 -12.93 -3.29 18.44
CA ASP A 105 -13.05 -3.31 19.90
C ASP A 105 -14.30 -2.56 20.38
N HIS A 106 -14.64 -1.44 19.73
CA HIS A 106 -15.88 -0.71 20.02
C HIS A 106 -17.10 -1.51 19.57
N LEU A 107 -17.06 -2.08 18.36
CA LEU A 107 -18.14 -2.92 17.82
C LEU A 107 -18.42 -4.11 18.74
N LYS A 108 -17.38 -4.82 19.20
CA LYS A 108 -17.52 -5.97 20.12
C LYS A 108 -18.19 -5.54 21.43
N LYS A 109 -17.76 -4.42 22.03
CA LYS A 109 -18.36 -3.90 23.27
C LYS A 109 -19.84 -3.59 23.11
N LEU A 110 -20.25 -2.96 22.01
CA LEU A 110 -21.65 -2.64 21.73
C LEU A 110 -22.48 -3.88 21.41
N ALA A 111 -21.91 -4.85 20.68
CA ALA A 111 -22.61 -6.08 20.32
C ALA A 111 -22.94 -6.96 21.54
N VAL A 112 -22.11 -6.90 22.60
CA VAL A 112 -22.34 -7.65 23.85
C VAL A 112 -23.06 -6.83 24.92
N SER A 113 -23.24 -5.52 24.73
CA SER A 113 -24.11 -4.73 25.60
C SER A 113 -25.56 -4.97 25.22
N SER A 114 -26.33 -5.60 26.11
CA SER A 114 -27.76 -5.82 25.91
C SER A 114 -28.49 -4.51 25.63
N ALA A 115 -29.33 -4.50 24.60
CA ALA A 115 -30.32 -3.44 24.40
C ALA A 115 -31.34 -3.52 25.54
N SER A 116 -31.12 -2.74 26.61
CA SER A 116 -32.10 -2.51 27.68
C SER A 116 -32.99 -1.35 27.31
#